data_AF-A0A4U2Z9T9-F1
#
_entry.id   AF-A0A4U2Z9T9-F1
#
_cell.length_a   1.000
_cell.length_b   1.000
_cell.length_c   1.000
_cell.angle_alpha   90.00
_cell.angle_beta   90.00
_cell.angle_gamma   90.00
#
_symmetry.space_group_name_H-M   'P 1'
#
loop_
_entity.id
_entity.type
_entity.pdbx_description
1 polymer ?
#
loop_
_entity_poly.entity_id
_entity_poly.type
_entity_poly.pdbx_seq_one_letter_code
_entity_poly.pdbx_strand_id
1 'polypeptide(L)'
;MVLESDKSSFYKQIAVVFQTFPKYMYSLRENIGFGNVGDMDNEQKIRDVIRQVGLGDKFSVHNVDLDTYLSKEMDGGIDLSGEEWQKIALGRALMKDVSLILLDEPTASLDPHSELKILEF
;
A
#
# COMPACT_ATOMS: atom_id res chain seq x y z
N MET A 1 18.50 9.42 31.62
CA MET A 1 18.34 10.18 30.36
C MET A 1 18.75 9.27 29.20
N VAL A 2 17.95 8.25 28.94
CA VAL A 2 18.03 7.37 27.76
C VAL A 2 16.57 7.04 27.50
N LEU A 3 16.09 7.19 26.26
CA LEU A 3 14.85 6.63 25.66
C LEU A 3 14.10 7.61 24.74
N GLU A 4 14.31 8.94 24.80
CA GLU A 4 13.58 9.85 23.89
C GLU A 4 14.17 9.90 22.48
N SER A 5 15.50 9.90 22.35
CA SER A 5 16.19 9.88 21.05
C SER A 5 16.02 8.56 20.29
N ASP A 6 15.65 7.48 20.99
CA ASP A 6 15.50 6.13 20.41
C ASP A 6 14.13 5.90 19.77
N LYS A 7 13.06 6.50 20.34
CA LYS A 7 11.68 6.32 19.84
C LYS A 7 11.51 6.75 18.38
N SER A 8 12.11 7.88 17.99
CA SER A 8 12.01 8.36 16.60
C SER A 8 12.71 7.42 15.62
N SER A 9 13.88 6.88 16.00
CA SER A 9 14.59 5.87 15.21
C SER A 9 13.77 4.58 15.09
N PHE A 10 13.19 4.13 16.20
CA PHE A 10 12.32 2.96 16.25
C PHE A 10 11.06 3.09 15.38
N TYR A 11 10.35 4.23 15.44
CA TYR A 11 9.17 4.46 14.60
C TYR A 11 9.46 4.57 13.11
N LYS A 12 10.71 4.89 12.73
CA LYS A 12 11.13 4.82 11.32
C LYS A 12 11.23 3.38 10.83
N GLN A 13 11.45 2.41 11.72
CA GLN A 13 11.59 0.99 11.41
C GLN A 13 10.26 0.20 11.41
N ILE A 14 9.13 0.88 11.65
CA ILE A 14 7.80 0.26 11.73
C ILE A 14 6.83 0.94 10.78
N ALA A 15 6.03 0.16 10.05
CA ALA A 15 4.83 0.65 9.38
C ALA A 15 3.59 0.02 10.01
N VAL A 16 2.47 0.74 10.00
CA VAL A 16 1.18 0.28 10.52
C VAL A 16 0.15 0.40 9.42
N VAL A 17 -0.61 -0.66 9.19
CA VAL A 17 -1.76 -0.69 8.27
C VAL A 17 -3.01 -0.92 9.11
N PHE A 18 -3.86 0.10 9.15
CA PHE A 18 -5.12 0.06 9.90
C PHE A 18 -6.22 -0.63 9.10
N GLN A 19 -7.18 -1.24 9.81
CA GLN A 19 -8.39 -1.82 9.21
C GLN A 19 -9.14 -0.81 8.33
N THR A 20 -9.24 0.44 8.81
CA THR A 20 -9.75 1.56 8.01
C THR A 20 -8.58 2.41 7.53
N PHE A 21 -8.39 2.44 6.22
CA PHE A 21 -7.37 3.26 5.56
C PHE A 21 -7.99 4.35 4.69
N PRO A 22 -7.29 5.48 4.50
CA PRO A 22 -7.75 6.52 3.62
C PRO A 22 -7.65 6.08 2.15
N LYS A 23 -8.73 6.35 1.42
CA LYS A 23 -8.83 6.17 -0.04
C LYS A 23 -8.64 7.54 -0.68
N TYR A 24 -7.50 7.77 -1.31
CA TYR A 24 -7.21 9.06 -1.91
C TYR A 24 -7.49 9.02 -3.41
N MET A 25 -8.29 9.98 -3.91
CA MET A 25 -8.60 10.16 -5.33
C MET A 25 -7.41 10.79 -6.10
N TYR A 26 -6.22 10.26 -5.88
CA TYR A 26 -4.96 10.63 -6.52
C TYR A 26 -4.52 9.51 -7.46
N SER A 27 -3.43 9.74 -8.19
CA SER A 27 -2.82 8.73 -9.05
C SER A 27 -2.40 7.48 -8.27
N LEU A 28 -2.21 6.37 -8.98
CA LEU A 28 -1.63 5.15 -8.44
C LEU A 28 -0.23 5.42 -7.84
N ARG A 29 0.60 6.21 -8.54
CA ARG A 29 1.91 6.67 -8.11
C ARG A 29 1.85 7.32 -6.75
N GLU A 30 1.02 8.35 -6.62
CA GLU A 30 0.87 9.11 -5.37
C GLU A 30 0.35 8.21 -4.25
N ASN A 31 -0.66 7.38 -4.54
CA ASN A 31 -1.25 6.49 -3.55
C ASN A 31 -0.26 5.49 -2.95
N ILE A 32 0.64 4.92 -3.75
CA ILE A 32 1.72 4.05 -3.27
C ILE A 32 2.84 4.89 -2.64
N GLY A 33 3.25 5.97 -3.32
CA GLY A 33 4.35 6.86 -2.95
C GLY A 33 4.16 7.61 -1.63
N PHE A 34 2.93 7.80 -1.15
CA PHE A 34 2.68 8.35 0.20
C PHE A 34 3.33 7.53 1.33
N GLY A 35 3.66 6.26 1.08
CA GLY A 35 4.45 5.45 2.00
C GLY A 35 5.87 5.94 2.24
N ASN A 36 6.48 6.54 1.22
CA ASN A 36 7.77 7.23 1.32
C ASN A 36 7.88 8.29 0.22
N VAL A 37 7.58 9.55 0.57
CA VAL A 37 7.58 10.68 -0.38
C VAL A 37 8.93 10.88 -1.06
N GLY A 38 10.04 10.54 -0.39
CA GLY A 38 11.39 10.64 -0.97
C GLY A 38 11.63 9.70 -2.15
N ASP A 39 10.82 8.64 -2.29
CA ASP A 39 10.88 7.66 -3.37
C ASP A 39 9.65 7.72 -4.30
N MET A 40 8.85 8.79 -4.25
CA MET A 40 7.61 8.90 -5.04
C MET A 40 7.84 8.92 -6.55
N ASP A 41 9.01 9.38 -6.98
CA ASP A 41 9.42 9.37 -8.40
C ASP A 41 10.19 8.09 -8.78
N ASN A 42 10.45 7.18 -7.83
CA ASN A 42 11.13 5.92 -8.08
C ASN A 42 10.16 4.88 -8.66
N GLU A 43 9.95 4.95 -9.98
CA GLU A 43 9.02 4.06 -10.69
C GLU A 43 9.32 2.58 -10.49
N GLN A 44 10.60 2.20 -10.49
CA GLN A 44 10.97 0.80 -10.35
C GLN A 44 10.51 0.27 -8.99
N LYS A 45 10.78 1.02 -7.91
CA LYS A 45 10.35 0.66 -6.57
C LYS A 45 8.82 0.59 -6.47
N ILE A 46 8.09 1.54 -7.08
CA ILE A 46 6.63 1.52 -7.10
C ILE A 46 6.09 0.29 -7.83
N ARG A 47 6.66 -0.06 -8.99
CA ARG A 47 6.28 -1.27 -9.75
C ARG A 47 6.62 -2.55 -8.99
N ASP A 48 7.70 -2.57 -8.22
CA ASP A 48 8.05 -3.69 -7.34
C ASP A 48 7.04 -3.84 -6.20
N VAL A 49 6.60 -2.74 -5.60
CA VAL A 49 5.57 -2.74 -4.56
C VAL A 49 4.22 -3.20 -5.12
N ILE A 50 3.80 -2.71 -6.29
CA ILE A 50 2.55 -3.13 -6.97
C ILE A 50 2.55 -4.65 -7.19
N ARG A 51 3.70 -5.23 -7.56
CA ARG A 51 3.87 -6.68 -7.68
C ARG A 51 3.72 -7.40 -6.35
N GLN A 52 4.43 -6.94 -5.32
CA GLN A 52 4.45 -7.58 -4.00
C GLN A 52 3.06 -7.63 -3.36
N VAL A 53 2.24 -6.59 -3.55
CA VAL A 53 0.87 -6.56 -3.00
C VAL A 53 -0.16 -7.27 -3.88
N GLY A 54 0.26 -7.95 -4.96
CA GLY A 54 -0.65 -8.72 -5.83
C GLY A 54 -1.63 -7.83 -6.59
N LEU A 55 -1.20 -6.62 -6.99
CA LEU A 55 -1.94 -5.71 -7.87
C LEU A 55 -1.45 -5.78 -9.32
N GLY A 56 -0.46 -6.63 -9.60
CA GLY A 56 0.18 -6.72 -10.90
C GLY A 56 -0.76 -7.10 -12.06
N ASP A 57 -1.74 -7.97 -11.83
CA ASP A 57 -2.70 -8.39 -12.87
C ASP A 57 -3.68 -7.28 -13.23
N LYS A 58 -4.20 -6.57 -12.22
CA LYS A 58 -5.14 -5.45 -12.41
C LYS A 58 -4.53 -4.32 -13.22
N PHE A 59 -3.26 -4.04 -12.94
CA PHE A 59 -2.56 -2.90 -13.50
C PHE A 59 -1.64 -3.25 -14.67
N SER A 60 -1.41 -4.53 -14.95
CA SER A 60 -0.39 -4.99 -15.90
C SER A 60 0.96 -4.34 -15.61
N VAL A 61 1.68 -4.79 -14.58
CA VAL A 61 2.93 -4.20 -14.02
C VAL A 61 3.87 -3.48 -15.02
N HIS A 62 4.05 -4.03 -16.22
CA HIS A 62 4.94 -3.50 -17.26
C HIS A 62 4.31 -2.38 -18.11
N ASN A 63 2.98 -2.33 -18.20
CA ASN A 63 2.18 -1.35 -18.93
C ASN A 63 1.30 -0.49 -18.02
N VAL A 64 1.43 -0.58 -16.69
CA VAL A 64 0.66 0.30 -15.81
C VAL A 64 1.08 1.74 -16.05
N ASP A 65 0.10 2.58 -16.37
CA ASP A 65 0.21 4.02 -16.25
C ASP A 65 0.06 4.39 -14.77
N LEU A 66 1.20 4.69 -14.14
CA LEU A 66 1.28 5.05 -12.74
C LEU A 66 0.53 6.36 -12.43
N ASP A 67 0.28 7.18 -13.44
CA ASP A 67 -0.39 8.47 -13.29
C ASP A 67 -1.92 8.34 -13.42
N THR A 68 -2.43 7.11 -13.62
CA THR A 68 -3.88 6.81 -13.58
C THR A 68 -4.47 7.15 -12.22
N TYR A 69 -5.48 8.03 -12.20
CA TYR A 69 -6.23 8.37 -11.00
C TYR A 69 -7.07 7.20 -10.49
N LEU A 70 -7.05 6.98 -9.17
CA LEU A 70 -7.86 5.96 -8.48
C LEU A 70 -9.26 6.48 -8.13
N SER A 71 -9.93 7.07 -9.11
CA SER A 71 -11.33 7.48 -9.06
C SER A 71 -11.86 7.64 -10.49
N LYS A 72 -13.00 7.01 -10.81
CA LYS A 72 -13.67 7.23 -12.12
C LYS A 72 -14.25 8.64 -12.30
N GLU A 73 -14.27 9.47 -11.26
CA GLU A 73 -14.67 10.87 -11.38
C GLU A 73 -13.60 11.72 -12.10
N MET A 74 -12.36 11.21 -12.18
CA MET A 74 -11.26 11.81 -12.93
C MET A 74 -11.22 11.23 -14.34
N ASP A 75 -10.84 12.06 -15.33
CA ASP A 75 -10.73 11.60 -16.72
C ASP A 75 -9.70 10.46 -16.83
N GLY A 76 -10.09 9.36 -17.50
CA GLY A 76 -9.30 8.14 -17.60
C GLY A 76 -9.08 7.38 -16.29
N GLY A 77 -9.71 7.77 -15.17
CA GLY A 77 -9.52 7.15 -13.87
C GLY A 77 -10.26 5.82 -13.69
N ILE A 78 -9.86 5.08 -12.66
CA ILE A 78 -10.42 3.75 -12.33
C ILE A 78 -10.84 3.67 -10.86
N ASP A 79 -11.87 2.87 -10.59
CA ASP A 79 -12.25 2.53 -9.22
C ASP A 79 -11.58 1.24 -8.78
N LEU A 80 -11.28 1.16 -7.49
CA LEU A 80 -10.77 -0.03 -6.83
C LEU A 80 -11.82 -0.67 -5.92
N SER A 81 -11.80 -1.99 -5.85
CA SER A 81 -12.54 -2.75 -4.84
C SER A 81 -11.99 -2.48 -3.42
N GLY A 82 -12.70 -2.95 -2.39
CA GLY A 82 -12.22 -2.87 -1.01
C GLY A 82 -10.88 -3.60 -0.80
N GLU A 83 -10.76 -4.81 -1.33
CA GLU A 83 -9.52 -5.61 -1.29
C GLU A 83 -8.37 -4.94 -2.05
N GLU A 84 -8.66 -4.34 -3.21
CA GLU A 84 -7.65 -3.60 -3.97
C GLU A 84 -7.15 -2.37 -3.19
N TRP A 85 -8.06 -1.65 -2.51
CA TRP A 85 -7.65 -0.56 -1.62
C TRP A 85 -6.84 -1.03 -0.42
N GLN A 86 -7.12 -2.21 0.13
CA GLN A 86 -6.31 -2.80 1.20
C GLN A 86 -4.88 -3.09 0.70
N LYS A 87 -4.75 -3.60 -0.53
CA LYS A 87 -3.44 -3.80 -1.18
C LYS A 87 -2.70 -2.48 -1.40
N ILE A 88 -3.41 -1.39 -1.75
CA ILE A 88 -2.81 -0.04 -1.81
C ILE A 88 -2.29 0.39 -0.43
N ALA A 89 -3.06 0.18 0.64
CA ALA A 89 -2.64 0.51 2.01
C ALA A 89 -1.39 -0.29 2.43
N LEU A 90 -1.33 -1.58 2.09
CA LEU A 90 -0.13 -2.40 2.28
C LEU A 90 1.04 -1.90 1.44
N GLY A 91 0.79 -1.44 0.21
CA GLY A 91 1.83 -0.88 -0.66
C GLY A 91 2.49 0.35 -0.07
N ARG A 92 1.71 1.22 0.60
CA ARG A 92 2.26 2.37 1.36
C ARG A 92 3.20 1.90 2.47
N ALA A 93 2.85 0.83 3.18
CA ALA A 93 3.73 0.28 4.21
C ALA A 93 5.04 -0.27 3.62
N LEU A 94 4.97 -0.99 2.48
CA LEU A 94 6.15 -1.54 1.79
C LEU A 94 7.08 -0.47 1.21
N MET A 95 6.54 0.67 0.77
CA MET A 95 7.37 1.80 0.29
C MET A 95 8.31 2.36 1.35
N LYS A 96 7.94 2.26 2.64
CA LYS A 96 8.68 2.82 3.77
C LYS A 96 9.99 2.06 4.09
N ASP A 97 10.21 0.88 3.49
CA ASP A 97 11.41 0.05 3.71
C ASP A 97 11.68 -0.20 5.21
N VAL A 98 10.70 -0.82 5.87
CA VAL A 98 10.68 -1.03 7.31
C VAL A 98 10.98 -2.46 7.69
N SER A 99 11.55 -2.65 8.88
CA SER A 99 11.85 -3.98 9.42
C SER A 99 10.61 -4.72 9.95
N LEU A 100 9.53 -3.99 10.26
CA LEU A 100 8.29 -4.56 10.81
C LEU A 100 7.06 -3.85 10.27
N ILE A 101 6.07 -4.62 9.82
CA ILE A 101 4.75 -4.13 9.44
C ILE A 101 3.73 -4.69 10.43
N LEU A 102 2.96 -3.81 11.06
CA LEU A 102 1.85 -4.17 11.94
C LEU A 102 0.54 -4.03 11.16
N LEU A 103 -0.26 -5.08 11.14
CA LEU A 103 -1.57 -5.11 10.49
C LEU A 103 -2.65 -5.15 11.56
N ASP A 104 -3.57 -4.20 11.52
CA ASP A 104 -4.74 -4.15 12.39
C ASP A 104 -5.91 -4.85 11.70
N GLU A 105 -6.33 -6.00 12.24
CA GLU A 105 -7.40 -6.86 11.71
C GLU A 105 -7.34 -7.11 10.18
N PRO A 106 -6.23 -7.67 9.65
CA PRO A 106 -6.03 -7.80 8.20
C PRO A 106 -7.04 -8.72 7.48
N THR A 107 -7.77 -9.54 8.22
CA THR A 107 -8.76 -10.48 7.69
C THR A 107 -10.18 -9.93 7.70
N ALA A 108 -10.45 -8.79 8.35
CA ALA A 108 -11.81 -8.29 8.54
C ALA A 108 -12.52 -7.86 7.24
N SER A 109 -11.76 -7.64 6.16
CA SER A 109 -12.27 -7.33 4.82
C SER A 109 -12.50 -8.57 3.94
N LEU A 110 -12.09 -9.76 4.40
CA LEU A 110 -12.23 -11.01 3.65
C LEU A 110 -13.61 -11.61 3.90
N ASP A 111 -14.28 -12.03 2.83
CA ASP A 111 -15.37 -13.00 2.91
C ASP A 111 -14.86 -14.23 3.72
N PRO A 112 -15.66 -14.85 4.61
CA PRO A 112 -15.28 -16.04 5.39
C PRO A 112 -14.57 -17.15 4.58
N HIS A 113 -14.82 -17.24 3.28
CA HIS A 113 -14.14 -18.20 2.39
C HIS A 113 -12.70 -17.83 2.01
N SER A 114 -12.33 -16.55 2.10
CA SER A 114 -11.01 -16.01 1.75
C SER A 114 -10.03 -15.94 2.93
N GLU A 115 -10.49 -16.03 4.18
CA GLU A 115 -9.66 -16.07 5.39
C GLU A 115 -8.59 -17.19 5.36
N LEU A 116 -8.93 -18.34 4.76
CA LEU A 116 -8.04 -19.50 4.72
C LEU A 116 -6.76 -19.28 3.89
N LYS A 117 -6.73 -18.30 2.97
CA LYS A 117 -5.57 -18.09 2.08
C LYS A 117 -4.48 -17.20 2.67
N ILE A 118 -4.78 -16.40 3.69
CA ILE A 118 -3.81 -15.44 4.26
C ILE A 118 -3.03 -16.03 5.45
N LEU A 119 -3.57 -17.03 6.15
CA LEU A 119 -2.94 -17.63 7.33
C LEU A 119 -1.73 -18.54 7.03
N GLU A 120 -1.33 -18.70 5.77
CA GLU A 120 -0.21 -19.54 5.35
C GLU A 120 1.08 -18.76 4.99
N PHE A 121 1.16 -17.47 5.30
CA PHE A 121 2.40 -16.68 5.19
C PHE A 121 3.23 -16.68 6.47
#